data_AF-A0A835TVK3-F1
#
_entry.id   AF-A0A835TVK3-F1
#
_cell.length_a   1.000
_cell.length_b   1.000
_cell.length_c   1.000
_cell.angle_alpha   90.00
_cell.angle_beta   90.00
_cell.angle_gamma   90.00
#
_symmetry.space_group_name_H-M   'P 1'
#
loop_
_entity.id
_entity.type
_entity.pdbx_description
1 polymer ?
#
loop_
_entity_poly.entity_id
_entity_poly.type
_entity_poly.pdbx_seq_one_letter_code
_entity_poly.pdbx_strand_id
1 'polypeptide(L)' 'GGAELLFDGVKKHQVTLPCQPEPWDIRNLLKWIKQNLLKERPELFMQGESVRPGILVLINEADWELMGELDYKLQDQD' A
#
# COMPACT_ATOMS: atom_id res chain seq x y z
N GLY A 1 -7.75 13.69 -3.49
CA GLY A 1 -6.59 14.07 -2.64
C GLY A 1 -7.06 14.17 -1.21
N GLY A 2 -6.50 13.37 -0.30
CA GLY A 2 -6.98 13.27 1.08
C GLY A 2 -6.42 12.07 1.85
N ALA A 3 -5.94 11.04 1.14
CA ALA A 3 -5.27 9.90 1.77
C ALA A 3 -3.98 10.30 2.53
N GLU A 4 -3.32 11.40 2.12
CA GLU A 4 -2.14 11.96 2.80
C GLU A 4 -2.38 12.31 4.27
N LEU A 5 -3.61 12.67 4.64
CA LEU A 5 -3.97 12.97 6.04
C LEU A 5 -3.88 11.72 6.93
N LEU A 6 -4.03 10.52 6.36
CA LEU A 6 -3.94 9.26 7.09
C LEU A 6 -2.49 8.91 7.47
N PHE A 7 -1.53 9.59 6.84
CA PHE A 7 -0.10 9.40 6.97
C PHE A 7 0.60 10.70 7.42
N ASP A 8 -0.04 11.47 8.31
CA ASP A 8 0.53 12.70 8.90
C ASP A 8 0.82 13.82 7.87
N GLY A 9 0.07 13.85 6.77
CA GLY A 9 0.24 14.81 5.68
C GLY A 9 1.43 14.50 4.77
N VAL A 10 2.13 13.36 4.97
CA VAL A 10 3.28 12.96 4.17
C VAL A 10 2.80 12.32 2.86
N LYS A 11 3.28 12.87 1.73
CA LYS A 11 2.91 12.38 0.39
C LYS A 11 3.84 11.32 -0.17
N LYS A 12 5.09 11.29 0.30
CA LYS A 12 6.13 10.36 -0.16
C LYS A 12 6.77 9.71 1.05
N HIS A 13 6.61 8.39 1.16
CA HIS A 13 7.28 7.58 2.17
C HIS A 13 8.33 6.74 1.48
N GLN A 14 9.60 6.94 1.84
CA GLN A 14 10.66 6.01 1.47
C GLN A 14 10.81 5.02 2.63
N VAL A 15 10.50 3.75 2.39
CA VAL A 15 10.55 2.70 3.41
C VAL A 15 11.43 1.56 2.95
N THR A 16 12.18 0.98 3.89
CA THR A 16 12.92 -0.24 3.66
C THR A 16 12.11 -1.39 4.23
N LEU A 17 11.58 -2.24 3.34
CA LEU A 17 10.82 -3.42 3.76
C LEU A 17 11.78 -4.45 4.36
N PRO A 18 11.39 -5.14 5.46
CA PRO A 18 12.25 -6.15 6.05
C PRO A 18 12.41 -7.34 5.08
N CYS A 19 13.62 -7.92 5.10
CA CYS A 19 13.90 -9.11 4.32
C CYS A 19 13.05 -10.27 4.86
N GLN A 20 12.34 -10.95 3.96
CA GLN A 20 11.49 -12.08 4.29
C GLN A 20 11.69 -13.19 3.25
N PRO A 21 11.46 -14.47 3.60
CA PRO A 21 11.76 -15.60 2.72
C PRO A 21 10.91 -15.65 1.45
N GLU A 22 9.72 -15.04 1.48
CA GLU A 22 8.83 -14.92 0.33
C GLU A 22 8.89 -13.52 -0.28
N PRO A 23 8.72 -13.37 -1.61
CA PRO A 23 8.67 -12.05 -2.22
C PRO A 23 7.52 -11.24 -1.61
N TRP A 24 7.74 -9.94 -1.42
CA TRP A 24 6.68 -9.05 -0.99
C TRP A 24 5.60 -8.97 -2.09
N ASP A 25 4.34 -9.02 -1.68
CA ASP A 25 3.19 -8.73 -2.52
C ASP A 25 2.45 -7.49 -2.01
N ILE A 26 1.55 -6.95 -2.83
CA ILE A 26 0.75 -5.78 -2.46
C ILE A 26 -0.11 -6.08 -1.21
N ARG A 27 -0.64 -7.30 -1.07
CA ARG A 27 -1.42 -7.69 0.11
C ARG A 27 -0.65 -7.52 1.41
N ASN A 28 0.57 -8.04 1.47
CA ASN A 28 1.44 -7.95 2.64
C ASN A 28 1.94 -6.52 2.82
N LEU A 29 2.23 -5.80 1.73
CA LEU A 29 2.59 -4.39 1.79
C LEU A 29 1.46 -3.55 2.42
N LEU A 30 0.20 -3.73 2.01
CA LEU A 30 -0.94 -3.03 2.60
C LEU A 30 -1.09 -3.33 4.10
N LYS A 31 -0.93 -4.59 4.50
CA LYS A 31 -0.92 -4.99 5.92
C LYS A 31 0.21 -4.30 6.68
N TRP A 32 1.40 -4.21 6.08
CA TRP A 32 2.55 -3.55 6.68
C TRP A 32 2.34 -2.03 6.79
N ILE A 33 1.86 -1.38 5.74
CA ILE A 33 1.52 0.06 5.72
C ILE A 33 0.51 0.37 6.83
N LYS A 34 -0.55 -0.43 6.94
CA LYS A 34 -1.58 -0.30 7.99
C LYS A 34 -0.99 -0.39 9.40
N GLN A 35 0.03 -1.22 9.61
CA GLN A 35 0.62 -1.42 10.93
C GLN A 35 1.73 -0.42 11.27
N ASN A 36 2.47 0.07 10.27
CA ASN A 36 3.71 0.84 10.48
C ASN A 36 3.57 2.32 10.11
N LEU A 37 2.88 2.62 9.00
CA LEU A 37 2.80 3.97 8.46
C LEU A 37 1.50 4.68 8.83
N LEU A 38 0.39 3.95 8.87
CA LEU A 38 -0.91 4.54 9.15
C LEU A 38 -0.95 5.09 10.58
N LYS A 39 -1.24 6.38 10.72
CA LYS A 39 -1.39 7.06 12.02
C LYS A 39 -2.85 7.24 12.42
N GLU A 40 -3.72 7.29 11.42
CA GLU A 40 -5.16 7.44 11.57
C GLU A 40 -5.89 6.09 11.57
N ARG A 41 -7.23 6.17 11.55
CA ARG A 41 -8.09 5.00 11.61
C ARG A 41 -7.93 4.07 10.39
N PRO A 42 -7.67 2.77 10.57
CA PRO A 42 -7.47 1.81 9.48
C PRO A 42 -8.67 1.63 8.58
N GLU A 43 -9.90 1.81 9.06
CA GLU A 43 -11.11 1.72 8.23
C GLU A 43 -11.22 2.83 7.17
N LEU A 44 -10.47 3.93 7.31
CA LEU A 44 -10.46 5.01 6.33
C LEU A 44 -9.59 4.65 5.11
N PHE A 45 -8.58 3.81 5.31
CA PHE A 45 -7.63 3.40 4.28
C PHE A 45 -7.97 2.02 3.69
N MET A 46 -8.31 1.05 4.53
CA MET A 46 -8.55 -0.34 4.14
C MET A 46 -9.98 -0.79 4.43
N GLN A 47 -10.50 -1.63 3.55
CA GLN A 47 -11.74 -2.38 3.75
C GLN A 47 -11.48 -3.87 3.54
N GLY A 48 -11.62 -4.65 4.61
CA GLY A 48 -11.27 -6.07 4.60
C GLY A 48 -9.77 -6.27 4.38
N GLU A 49 -9.42 -6.94 3.28
CA GLU A 49 -8.02 -7.22 2.90
C GLU A 49 -7.47 -6.27 1.82
N SER A 50 -8.29 -5.36 1.30
CA SER A 50 -7.90 -4.43 0.22
C SER A 50 -8.07 -2.97 0.65
N VAL A 51 -7.69 -2.03 -0.22
CA VAL A 51 -7.92 -0.59 -0.03
C VAL A 51 -9.41 -0.28 -0.13
N ARG A 52 -9.83 0.81 0.53
CA ARG A 52 -11.22 1.26 0.49
C ARG A 52 -11.62 1.69 -0.93
N PRO A 53 -12.84 1.35 -1.40
CA PRO A 53 -13.36 1.84 -2.68
C PRO A 53 -13.26 3.37 -2.79
N GLY A 54 -12.75 3.85 -3.93
CA GLY A 54 -12.46 5.27 -4.17
C GLY A 54 -11.00 5.67 -3.94
N ILE A 55 -10.15 4.75 -3.47
CA ILE A 55 -8.69 4.90 -3.47
C ILE A 55 -8.14 4.26 -4.75
N LEU A 56 -7.45 5.05 -5.57
CA LEU A 56 -6.72 4.54 -6.73
C LEU A 56 -5.30 4.13 -6.28
N VAL A 57 -4.86 2.94 -6.69
CA VAL A 57 -3.51 2.45 -6.43
C VAL A 57 -2.80 2.26 -7.77
N LEU A 58 -1.63 2.90 -7.87
CA LEU A 58 -0.77 2.82 -9.04
C LEU A 58 0.54 2.13 -8.65
N ILE A 59 1.00 1.20 -9.48
CA ILE A 59 2.30 0.54 -9.37
C ILE A 59 3.08 0.95 -10.61
N ASN A 60 4.21 1.66 -10.44
CA ASN A 60 4.99 2.22 -11.56
C ASN A 60 4.12 3.02 -12.56
N GLU A 61 3.28 3.91 -12.03
CA GLU A 61 2.34 4.73 -12.82
C GLU A 61 1.25 3.95 -13.58
N ALA A 62 1.17 2.62 -13.43
CA ALA A 62 0.14 1.78 -14.01
C ALA A 62 -0.93 1.38 -12.98
N ASP A 63 -2.18 1.28 -13.42
CA ASP A 63 -3.28 0.80 -12.57
C ASP A 63 -3.02 -0.64 -12.11
N TRP A 64 -3.04 -0.84 -10.80
CA TRP A 64 -2.78 -2.15 -10.18
C TRP A 64 -3.77 -3.24 -10.60
N GLU A 65 -4.98 -2.88 -11.05
CA GLU A 65 -6.00 -3.81 -11.55
C GLU A 65 -5.49 -4.59 -12.77
N LEU A 66 -4.60 -3.99 -13.56
CA LEU A 66 -3.95 -4.64 -14.71
C LEU A 66 -2.74 -5.48 -14.30
N MET A 67 -2.22 -5.28 -13.09
CA MET A 67 -0.99 -5.88 -12.57
C MET A 67 -1.25 -7.09 -11.67
N GLY A 68 -2.52 -7.43 -11.41
CA GLY A 68 -2.90 -8.52 -10.50
C GLY A 68 -3.22 -8.07 -9.07
N GLU A 69 -3.44 -6.77 -8.86
CA GLU A 69 -3.93 -6.16 -7.62
C GLU A 69 -3.13 -6.59 -6.37
N LEU A 70 -3.75 -7.37 -5.49
CA LEU A 70 -3.21 -7.82 -4.23
C LEU A 70 -2.08 -8.84 -4.38
N ASP A 71 -2.06 -9.58 -5.48
CA ASP A 71 -1.14 -10.69 -5.71
C ASP A 71 0.07 -10.27 -6.57
N TYR A 72 0.15 -8.98 -6.95
CA TYR A 72 1.33 -8.44 -7.61
C TYR A 72 2.55 -8.52 -6.69
N LYS A 73 3.65 -9.08 -7.21
CA LYS A 73 4.93 -9.19 -6.51
C LYS A 73 5.75 -7.93 -6.75
N LEU A 74 6.12 -7.28 -5.65
CA LEU A 74 6.96 -6.09 -5.66
C LEU A 74 8.33 -6.39 -6.28
N GLN A 75 8.80 -5.47 -7.11
CA GLN A 75 10.08 -5.52 -7.78
C GLN A 75 11.07 -4.55 -7.12
N ASP A 76 12.36 -4.76 -7.40
CA ASP A 76 13.39 -3.83 -6.93
C ASP A 76 13.15 -2.45 -7.55
N GLN A 77 13.14 -1.42 -6.71
CA GLN A 77 12.85 0.00 -7.04
C GLN A 77 11.38 0.41 -7.23
N ASP A 78 10.42 -0.47 -6.89
CA ASP A 78 9.01 -0.07 -6.71
C ASP A 78 8.78 0.81 -5.46
#